data_AF-A0A3A0DKW6-F1
#
_entry.id   AF-A0A3A0DKW6-F1
#
_cell.length_a   1.000
_cell.length_b   1.000
_cell.length_c   1.000
_cell.angle_alpha   90.00
_cell.angle_beta   90.00
_cell.angle_gamma   90.00
#
_symmetry.space_group_name_H-M   'P 1'
#
loop_
_entity.id
_entity.type
_entity.pdbx_description
1 polymer ?
#
loop_
_entity_poly.entity_id
_entity_poly.type
_entity_poly.pdbx_seq_one_letter_code
_entity_poly.pdbx_strand_id
1 'polypeptide(L)'
;MIEQIRRLALAALLALAFAPAAASAEENDGQEDLDKALQAKVTVEDLRDLNEVIQLLESAIQKGLDVESSDFAETMLVESLMERAAQLTAVVQSVPAQKLAEPQLQQVRGLAVTDLRRVLEYDMAPPQAKLLLAQLQALPGGDSQESLKLLDDMFDDAGVDSLPEKMRAEAYTLRATLQADAEKALADYQAAIELEPDEVNHRLARAEFYRQQKKLDEAAADIDAVIAQQPENAGGYLIKAQILRDQGKVDDALAALDRASQLAPNAPSPYQQRGELYRLKDELPKAIDEFSRVLQVQPGNLVALVHRGEAYLANKQYNEALADIEAVLKEAPDLAVAHGLRAQALASQNRLPEAIEEMQQLADSVPDQLEYRMQLALYHLYNKQPREAIAAYTKVIEATAGGGDDAKSQRFLALRGRADAHLNIGDHRAAVADFEEAIKLDPLDSGALNNFAWVLATSPDDDVRDGKRAIELATKACEAVDYQQPHILSTLAAGYAETGDFDKAREWSQKAVDLFAAQQAQQEPEDGKAQAEDIAQELAAELESYKANKPWRERQTVDQPSTTPEPAPPAEQPATPSTADAPANPVGS
;
A
#
# COMPACT_ATOMS: atom_id res chain seq x y z
N MET A 1 -47.40 -15.41 -2.33
CA MET A 1 -48.00 -16.75 -2.13
C MET A 1 -47.36 -17.71 -3.13
N ILE A 2 -46.06 -18.04 -3.16
CA ILE A 2 -44.94 -18.09 -2.19
C ILE A 2 -45.13 -19.15 -1.07
N GLU A 3 -46.25 -19.89 -1.05
CA GLU A 3 -46.48 -20.94 -0.05
C GLU A 3 -46.94 -22.28 -0.65
N GLN A 4 -46.88 -22.43 -1.97
CA GLN A 4 -46.96 -23.73 -2.67
C GLN A 4 -45.62 -24.18 -3.30
N ILE A 5 -44.56 -23.38 -3.14
CA ILE A 5 -43.21 -23.64 -3.68
C ILE A 5 -42.27 -24.27 -2.62
N ARG A 6 -42.79 -24.77 -1.48
CA ARG A 6 -41.93 -25.21 -0.35
C ARG A 6 -42.17 -26.61 0.24
N ARG A 7 -42.96 -27.47 -0.39
CA ARG A 7 -43.11 -28.90 0.00
C ARG A 7 -43.43 -29.69 -1.28
N LEU A 8 -42.56 -30.50 -1.88
CA LEU A 8 -41.58 -31.43 -1.32
C LEU A 8 -40.38 -31.56 -2.26
N ALA A 9 -39.22 -31.16 -1.77
CA ALA A 9 -38.00 -31.90 -2.01
C ALA A 9 -37.97 -33.10 -1.04
N LEU A 10 -37.19 -34.12 -1.39
CA LEU A 10 -36.79 -35.28 -0.58
C LEU A 10 -37.60 -36.59 -0.77
N ALA A 11 -37.26 -37.34 -1.81
CA ALA A 11 -37.23 -38.80 -1.76
C ALA A 11 -36.07 -39.29 -2.63
N ALA A 12 -34.92 -39.47 -1.98
CA ALA A 12 -33.78 -40.19 -2.54
C ALA A 12 -33.90 -41.69 -2.22
N LEU A 13 -33.34 -42.49 -3.12
CA LEU A 13 -32.80 -43.86 -2.98
C LEU A 13 -33.70 -45.10 -3.20
N LEU A 14 -33.14 -45.97 -4.06
CA LEU A 14 -33.22 -47.44 -4.17
C LEU A 14 -34.38 -48.06 -4.97
N ALA A 15 -34.08 -48.64 -6.15
CA ALA A 15 -33.73 -50.07 -6.27
C ALA A 15 -33.50 -50.51 -7.73
N LEU A 16 -32.33 -51.11 -7.98
CA LEU A 16 -32.05 -52.04 -9.08
C LEU A 16 -32.77 -53.37 -8.84
N ALA A 17 -33.48 -53.92 -9.84
CA ALA A 17 -33.66 -55.37 -10.01
C ALA A 17 -34.13 -55.73 -11.45
N PHE A 18 -33.40 -56.66 -12.05
CA PHE A 18 -33.56 -57.31 -13.37
C PHE A 18 -34.91 -58.02 -13.61
N ALA A 19 -35.36 -58.10 -14.88
CA ALA A 19 -35.54 -59.32 -15.73
C ALA A 19 -36.16 -58.95 -17.13
N PRO A 20 -36.30 -59.86 -18.14
CA PRO A 20 -35.61 -59.70 -19.43
C PRO A 20 -36.50 -59.49 -20.68
N ALA A 21 -35.86 -58.92 -21.70
CA ALA A 21 -36.11 -59.00 -23.16
C ALA A 21 -37.52 -59.34 -23.68
N ALA A 22 -38.16 -58.33 -24.27
CA ALA A 22 -39.01 -58.49 -25.45
C ALA A 22 -38.86 -57.25 -26.34
N ALA A 23 -38.37 -57.45 -27.56
CA ALA A 23 -38.29 -56.40 -28.57
C ALA A 23 -39.71 -56.00 -29.00
N SER A 24 -40.09 -54.77 -28.66
CA SER A 24 -41.17 -54.02 -29.29
C SER A 24 -40.83 -52.54 -29.17
N ALA A 25 -41.04 -51.79 -30.25
CA ALA A 25 -40.79 -50.35 -30.33
C ALA A 25 -41.46 -49.60 -29.17
N GLU A 26 -40.69 -49.34 -28.11
CA GLU A 26 -41.03 -48.38 -27.06
C GLU A 26 -40.56 -47.02 -27.56
N GLU A 27 -41.47 -46.04 -27.58
CA GLU A 27 -41.11 -44.62 -27.70
C GLU A 27 -40.05 -44.35 -26.64
N ASN A 28 -38.82 -44.12 -27.11
CA ASN A 28 -37.73 -43.81 -26.22
C ASN A 28 -37.95 -42.37 -25.73
N ASP A 29 -38.22 -42.18 -24.44
CA ASP A 29 -38.43 -40.86 -23.83
C ASP A 29 -37.27 -39.89 -24.14
N GLY A 30 -36.06 -40.40 -24.43
CA GLY A 30 -34.93 -39.59 -24.88
C GLY A 30 -35.06 -39.10 -26.33
N GLN A 31 -35.66 -39.90 -27.23
CA GLN A 31 -35.87 -39.50 -28.62
C GLN A 31 -36.87 -38.35 -28.73
N GLU A 32 -37.91 -38.32 -27.88
CA GLU A 32 -38.88 -37.22 -27.84
C GLU A 32 -38.20 -35.89 -27.45
N ASP A 33 -37.28 -35.93 -26.49
CA ASP A 33 -36.54 -34.73 -26.08
C ASP A 33 -35.50 -34.30 -27.13
N LEU A 34 -34.88 -35.25 -27.84
CA LEU A 34 -34.00 -34.94 -28.98
C LEU A 34 -34.78 -34.25 -30.12
N ASP A 35 -35.98 -34.73 -30.45
CA ASP A 35 -36.84 -34.12 -31.47
C ASP A 35 -37.27 -32.69 -31.06
N LYS A 36 -37.56 -32.47 -29.78
CA LYS A 36 -37.83 -31.12 -29.23
C LYS A 36 -36.58 -30.23 -29.31
N ALA A 37 -35.40 -30.75 -28.97
CA ALA A 37 -34.15 -30.01 -29.05
C ALA A 37 -33.87 -29.55 -30.50
N LEU A 38 -34.10 -30.42 -31.48
CA LEU A 38 -33.96 -30.10 -32.90
C LEU A 38 -34.90 -28.97 -33.33
N GLN A 39 -36.17 -29.03 -32.90
CA GLN A 39 -37.13 -27.96 -33.20
C GLN A 39 -36.72 -26.64 -32.56
N ALA A 40 -36.32 -26.67 -31.29
CA ALA A 40 -35.86 -25.49 -30.56
C ALA A 40 -34.59 -24.88 -31.17
N LYS A 41 -33.65 -25.71 -31.66
CA LYS A 41 -32.38 -25.23 -32.26
C LYS A 41 -32.61 -24.37 -33.51
N VAL A 42 -33.65 -24.67 -34.31
CA VAL A 42 -33.97 -23.91 -35.53
C VAL A 42 -34.48 -22.50 -35.22
N THR A 43 -35.03 -22.28 -34.03
CA THR A 43 -35.67 -21.02 -33.62
C THR A 43 -34.86 -20.25 -32.58
N VAL A 44 -33.58 -20.56 -32.40
CA VAL A 44 -32.72 -19.86 -31.44
C VAL A 44 -32.56 -18.39 -31.82
N GLU A 45 -32.96 -17.49 -30.92
CA GLU A 45 -32.75 -16.04 -31.06
C GLU A 45 -31.87 -15.48 -29.93
N ASP A 46 -31.88 -16.10 -28.74
CA ASP A 46 -31.11 -15.64 -27.59
C ASP A 46 -30.49 -16.76 -26.71
N LEU A 47 -29.79 -16.35 -25.63
CA LEU A 47 -29.13 -17.26 -24.69
C LEU A 47 -30.10 -18.17 -23.91
N ARG A 48 -31.37 -17.78 -23.77
CA ARG A 48 -32.40 -18.58 -23.09
C ARG A 48 -32.85 -19.71 -23.99
N ASP A 49 -33.03 -19.44 -25.28
CA ASP A 49 -33.34 -20.47 -26.27
C ASP A 49 -32.21 -21.50 -26.37
N LEU A 50 -30.94 -21.03 -26.39
CA LEU A 50 -29.78 -21.93 -26.31
C LEU A 50 -29.78 -22.77 -25.03
N ASN A 51 -30.17 -22.20 -23.89
CA ASN A 51 -30.28 -22.96 -22.65
C ASN A 51 -31.38 -24.03 -22.72
N GLU A 52 -32.52 -23.74 -23.35
CA GLU A 52 -33.58 -24.72 -23.55
C GLU A 52 -33.10 -25.89 -24.43
N VAL A 53 -32.42 -25.59 -25.54
CA VAL A 53 -31.82 -26.64 -26.40
C VAL A 53 -30.84 -27.51 -25.62
N ILE A 54 -29.93 -26.90 -24.85
CA ILE A 54 -28.96 -27.62 -24.02
C ILE A 54 -29.66 -28.55 -23.01
N GLN A 55 -30.68 -28.05 -22.31
CA GLN A 55 -31.43 -28.84 -21.33
C GLN A 55 -32.17 -30.02 -21.97
N LEU A 56 -32.76 -29.83 -23.15
CA LEU A 56 -33.43 -30.88 -23.90
C LEU A 56 -32.45 -31.96 -24.36
N LEU A 57 -31.27 -31.57 -24.86
CA LEU A 57 -30.21 -32.51 -25.26
C LEU A 57 -29.66 -33.30 -24.06
N GLU A 58 -29.41 -32.64 -22.93
CA GLU A 58 -29.01 -33.32 -21.68
C GLU A 58 -30.05 -34.32 -21.21
N SER A 59 -31.32 -33.92 -21.23
CA SER A 59 -32.45 -34.78 -20.85
C SER A 59 -32.56 -35.98 -21.80
N ALA A 60 -32.39 -35.75 -23.11
CA ALA A 60 -32.41 -36.81 -24.12
C ALA A 60 -31.32 -37.87 -23.86
N ILE A 61 -30.06 -37.42 -23.65
CA ILE A 61 -28.93 -38.29 -23.33
C ILE A 61 -29.17 -39.03 -22.01
N GLN A 62 -29.67 -38.34 -20.98
CA GLN A 62 -29.90 -38.94 -19.66
C GLN A 62 -31.01 -40.00 -19.67
N LYS A 63 -32.07 -39.80 -20.46
CA LYS A 63 -33.17 -40.75 -20.62
C LYS A 63 -32.80 -41.96 -21.47
N GLY A 64 -31.69 -41.88 -22.19
CA GLY A 64 -31.14 -42.94 -23.04
C GLY A 64 -31.50 -42.72 -24.50
N LEU A 65 -30.54 -42.97 -25.39
CA LEU A 65 -30.69 -42.93 -26.84
C LEU A 65 -30.06 -44.19 -27.43
N ASP A 66 -30.43 -44.56 -28.66
CA ASP A 66 -29.60 -45.50 -29.41
C ASP A 66 -28.24 -44.86 -29.74
N VAL A 67 -27.25 -45.67 -30.14
CA VAL A 67 -25.86 -45.20 -30.31
C VAL A 67 -25.76 -44.05 -31.30
N GLU A 68 -26.42 -44.13 -32.46
CA GLU A 68 -26.34 -43.09 -33.49
C GLU A 68 -27.00 -41.78 -33.02
N SER A 69 -28.17 -41.90 -32.37
CA SER A 69 -28.87 -40.73 -31.82
C SER A 69 -28.11 -40.12 -30.63
N SER A 70 -27.41 -40.92 -29.83
CA SER A 70 -26.57 -40.46 -28.73
C SER A 70 -25.37 -39.67 -29.26
N ASP A 71 -24.62 -40.23 -30.21
CA ASP A 71 -23.46 -39.55 -30.82
C ASP A 71 -23.87 -38.21 -31.47
N PHE A 72 -25.03 -38.19 -32.12
CA PHE A 72 -25.61 -36.99 -32.71
C PHE A 72 -26.04 -35.97 -31.65
N ALA A 73 -26.71 -36.40 -30.58
CA ALA A 73 -27.13 -35.52 -29.48
C ALA A 73 -25.93 -34.92 -28.74
N GLU A 74 -24.87 -35.71 -28.51
CA GLU A 74 -23.62 -35.25 -27.90
C GLU A 74 -22.92 -34.21 -28.78
N THR A 75 -22.84 -34.44 -30.09
CA THR A 75 -22.29 -33.47 -31.04
C THR A 75 -23.05 -32.15 -30.99
N MET A 76 -24.39 -32.20 -31.06
CA MET A 76 -25.25 -31.01 -30.96
C MET A 76 -25.13 -30.29 -29.61
N LEU A 77 -24.92 -31.06 -28.52
CA LEU A 77 -24.75 -30.52 -27.19
C LEU A 77 -23.43 -29.77 -27.08
N VAL A 78 -22.32 -30.34 -27.55
CA VAL A 78 -21.02 -29.69 -27.62
C VAL A 78 -21.09 -28.40 -28.44
N GLU A 79 -21.71 -28.43 -29.62
CA GLU A 79 -21.88 -27.24 -30.47
C GLU A 79 -22.70 -26.15 -29.77
N SER A 80 -23.80 -26.52 -29.11
CA SER A 80 -24.68 -25.56 -28.44
C SER A 80 -24.04 -24.98 -27.17
N LEU A 81 -23.31 -25.77 -26.40
CA LEU A 81 -22.52 -25.30 -25.26
C LEU A 81 -21.41 -24.34 -25.72
N MET A 82 -20.69 -24.68 -26.78
CA MET A 82 -19.66 -23.82 -27.36
C MET A 82 -20.23 -22.49 -27.84
N GLU A 83 -21.37 -22.51 -28.54
CA GLU A 83 -22.05 -21.31 -29.02
C GLU A 83 -22.44 -20.40 -27.84
N ARG A 84 -23.02 -20.97 -26.79
CA ARG A 84 -23.39 -20.22 -25.58
C ARG A 84 -22.17 -19.68 -24.84
N ALA A 85 -21.13 -20.48 -24.67
CA ALA A 85 -19.89 -20.07 -24.05
C ALA A 85 -19.22 -18.91 -24.80
N ALA A 86 -19.21 -18.95 -26.14
CA ALA A 86 -18.66 -17.89 -26.96
C ALA A 86 -19.42 -16.57 -26.80
N GLN A 87 -20.76 -16.60 -26.80
CA GLN A 87 -21.58 -15.42 -26.56
C GLN A 87 -21.36 -14.81 -25.16
N LEU A 88 -21.32 -15.67 -24.12
CA LEU A 88 -21.03 -15.23 -22.76
C LEU A 88 -19.61 -14.64 -22.63
N THR A 89 -18.62 -15.26 -23.28
CA THR A 89 -17.24 -14.76 -23.30
C THR A 89 -17.15 -13.40 -23.98
N ALA A 90 -17.85 -13.19 -25.10
CA ALA A 90 -17.92 -11.90 -25.77
C ALA A 90 -18.50 -10.80 -24.88
N VAL A 91 -19.52 -11.12 -24.06
CA VAL A 91 -20.05 -10.18 -23.05
C VAL A 91 -18.95 -9.81 -22.05
N VAL A 92 -18.23 -10.79 -21.50
CA VAL A 92 -17.13 -10.54 -20.55
C VAL A 92 -16.03 -9.67 -21.18
N GLN A 93 -15.63 -9.97 -22.42
CA GLN A 93 -14.57 -9.25 -23.14
C GLN A 93 -14.96 -7.83 -23.56
N SER A 94 -16.25 -7.56 -23.76
CA SER A 94 -16.74 -6.23 -24.14
C SER A 94 -16.73 -5.20 -22.99
N VAL A 95 -16.53 -5.67 -21.76
CA VAL A 95 -16.62 -4.85 -20.55
C VAL A 95 -15.22 -4.37 -20.10
N PRO A 96 -15.07 -3.10 -19.68
CA PRO A 96 -13.79 -2.60 -19.17
C PRO A 96 -13.26 -3.41 -17.99
N ALA A 97 -11.94 -3.60 -17.93
CA ALA A 97 -11.26 -4.44 -16.93
C ALA A 97 -11.65 -4.11 -15.47
N GLN A 98 -11.89 -2.83 -15.16
CA GLN A 98 -12.26 -2.39 -13.81
C GLN A 98 -13.62 -2.91 -13.34
N LYS A 99 -14.52 -3.24 -14.27
CA LYS A 99 -15.86 -3.76 -13.99
C LYS A 99 -15.93 -5.27 -13.97
N LEU A 100 -14.86 -5.97 -14.38
CA LEU A 100 -14.85 -7.43 -14.42
C LEU A 100 -15.07 -8.05 -13.03
N ALA A 101 -14.68 -7.35 -11.96
CA ALA A 101 -14.89 -7.79 -10.58
C ALA A 101 -16.35 -7.67 -10.09
N GLU A 102 -17.24 -7.01 -10.84
CA GLU A 102 -18.64 -6.84 -10.46
C GLU A 102 -19.36 -8.22 -10.36
N PRO A 103 -20.20 -8.45 -9.33
CA PRO A 103 -20.82 -9.76 -9.11
C PRO A 103 -21.61 -10.31 -10.31
N GLN A 104 -22.26 -9.44 -11.09
CA GLN A 104 -23.00 -9.82 -12.29
C GLN A 104 -22.07 -10.35 -13.38
N LEU A 105 -20.91 -9.72 -13.58
CA LEU A 105 -19.93 -10.16 -14.58
C LEU A 105 -19.21 -11.43 -14.14
N GLN A 106 -18.94 -11.57 -12.85
CA GLN A 106 -18.42 -12.82 -12.27
C GLN A 106 -19.39 -13.98 -12.51
N GLN A 107 -20.71 -13.76 -12.44
CA GLN A 107 -21.72 -14.77 -12.77
C GLN A 107 -21.71 -15.14 -14.25
N VAL A 108 -21.67 -14.15 -15.15
CA VAL A 108 -21.58 -14.39 -16.61
C VAL A 108 -20.32 -15.18 -16.97
N ARG A 109 -19.15 -14.80 -16.40
CA ARG A 109 -17.91 -15.57 -16.56
C ARG A 109 -18.07 -16.99 -16.05
N GLY A 110 -18.64 -17.18 -14.87
CA GLY A 110 -18.86 -18.48 -14.26
C GLY A 110 -19.71 -19.42 -15.12
N LEU A 111 -20.73 -18.89 -15.79
CA LEU A 111 -21.53 -19.66 -16.75
C LEU A 111 -20.71 -20.09 -17.96
N ALA A 112 -19.93 -19.18 -18.57
CA ALA A 112 -19.06 -19.51 -19.70
C ALA A 112 -18.01 -20.58 -19.32
N VAL A 113 -17.39 -20.44 -18.14
CA VAL A 113 -16.43 -21.43 -17.60
C VAL A 113 -17.10 -22.79 -17.39
N THR A 114 -18.34 -22.82 -16.89
CA THR A 114 -19.09 -24.06 -16.68
C THR A 114 -19.37 -24.76 -18.00
N ASP A 115 -19.81 -24.02 -19.02
CA ASP A 115 -20.09 -24.57 -20.35
C ASP A 115 -18.82 -25.13 -21.00
N LEU A 116 -17.71 -24.41 -20.93
CA LEU A 116 -16.44 -24.86 -21.51
C LEU A 116 -15.88 -26.09 -20.80
N ARG A 117 -16.01 -26.18 -19.47
CA ARG A 117 -15.62 -27.39 -18.72
C ARG A 117 -16.44 -28.60 -19.16
N ARG A 118 -17.75 -28.43 -19.35
CA ARG A 118 -18.63 -29.47 -19.86
C ARG A 118 -18.25 -29.89 -21.28
N VAL A 119 -17.91 -28.94 -22.16
CA VAL A 119 -17.41 -29.26 -23.51
C VAL A 119 -16.16 -30.14 -23.44
N LEU A 120 -15.22 -29.84 -22.55
CA LEU A 120 -13.97 -30.59 -22.40
C LEU A 120 -14.13 -32.00 -21.80
N GLU A 121 -15.35 -32.40 -21.37
CA GLU A 121 -15.65 -33.78 -20.95
C GLU A 121 -15.85 -34.73 -22.15
N TYR A 122 -16.03 -34.19 -23.37
CA TYR A 122 -16.26 -34.96 -24.59
C TYR A 122 -14.97 -35.08 -25.42
N ASP A 123 -14.70 -36.27 -25.97
CA ASP A 123 -13.52 -36.54 -26.80
C ASP A 123 -13.46 -35.69 -28.08
N MET A 124 -14.61 -35.21 -28.55
CA MET A 124 -14.78 -34.35 -29.73
C MET A 124 -14.67 -32.85 -29.43
N ALA A 125 -14.27 -32.47 -28.21
CA ALA A 125 -14.13 -31.07 -27.84
C ALA A 125 -13.21 -30.31 -28.80
N PRO A 126 -13.62 -29.15 -29.34
CA PRO A 126 -12.76 -28.37 -30.21
C PRO A 126 -11.57 -27.79 -29.42
N PRO A 127 -10.34 -27.75 -30.00
CA PRO A 127 -9.17 -27.20 -29.32
C PRO A 127 -9.35 -25.77 -28.81
N GLN A 128 -10.20 -25.00 -29.49
CA GLN A 128 -10.60 -23.63 -29.14
C GLN A 128 -11.19 -23.51 -27.73
N ALA A 129 -11.85 -24.57 -27.23
CA ALA A 129 -12.48 -24.58 -25.91
C ALA A 129 -11.46 -24.41 -24.79
N LYS A 130 -10.28 -25.04 -24.91
CA LYS A 130 -9.17 -24.89 -23.96
C LYS A 130 -8.68 -23.44 -23.92
N LEU A 131 -8.51 -22.80 -25.08
CA LEU A 131 -8.05 -21.41 -25.17
C LEU A 131 -9.06 -20.44 -24.53
N LEU A 132 -10.36 -20.55 -24.86
CA LEU A 132 -11.39 -19.70 -24.26
C LEU A 132 -11.47 -19.89 -22.73
N LEU A 133 -11.36 -21.13 -22.26
CA LEU A 133 -11.37 -21.43 -20.83
C LEU A 133 -10.14 -20.83 -20.14
N ALA A 134 -8.95 -20.98 -20.73
CA ALA A 134 -7.73 -20.39 -20.23
C ALA A 134 -7.83 -18.85 -20.17
N GLN A 135 -8.35 -18.21 -21.22
CA GLN A 135 -8.57 -16.77 -21.26
C GLN A 135 -9.49 -16.30 -20.11
N LEU A 136 -10.63 -16.97 -19.90
CA LEU A 136 -11.54 -16.62 -18.81
C LEU A 136 -10.90 -16.85 -17.43
N GLN A 137 -10.12 -17.92 -17.26
CA GLN A 137 -9.44 -18.20 -16.00
C GLN A 137 -8.28 -17.25 -15.71
N ALA A 138 -7.71 -16.59 -16.72
CA ALA A 138 -6.71 -15.54 -16.53
C ALA A 138 -7.31 -14.19 -16.07
N LEU A 139 -8.63 -14.00 -16.18
CA LEU A 139 -9.31 -12.77 -15.77
C LEU A 139 -9.53 -12.71 -14.24
N PRO A 140 -9.78 -11.50 -13.68
CA PRO A 140 -10.06 -11.35 -12.24
C PRO A 140 -11.18 -12.29 -11.75
N GLY A 141 -10.87 -13.08 -10.72
CA GLY A 141 -11.76 -14.10 -10.14
C GLY A 141 -11.65 -15.50 -10.78
N GLY A 142 -10.80 -15.67 -11.79
CA GLY A 142 -10.41 -16.96 -12.33
C GLY A 142 -9.21 -17.58 -11.63
N ASP A 143 -8.81 -18.77 -12.09
CA ASP A 143 -7.64 -19.53 -11.63
C ASP A 143 -6.50 -19.47 -12.66
N SER A 144 -5.54 -18.57 -12.45
CA SER A 144 -4.38 -18.39 -13.34
C SER A 144 -3.50 -19.64 -13.45
N GLN A 145 -3.48 -20.52 -12.44
CA GLN A 145 -2.70 -21.76 -12.49
C GLN A 145 -3.42 -22.80 -13.36
N GLU A 146 -4.75 -22.89 -13.26
CA GLU A 146 -5.54 -23.70 -14.19
C GLU A 146 -5.39 -23.19 -15.62
N SER A 147 -5.42 -21.87 -15.83
CA SER A 147 -5.20 -21.25 -17.14
C SER A 147 -3.86 -21.67 -17.75
N LEU A 148 -2.76 -21.56 -16.98
CA LEU A 148 -1.44 -21.97 -17.44
C LEU A 148 -1.40 -23.47 -17.80
N LYS A 149 -1.97 -24.32 -16.94
CA LYS A 149 -2.03 -25.76 -17.20
C LYS A 149 -2.80 -26.09 -18.48
N LEU A 150 -3.95 -25.44 -18.70
CA LEU A 150 -4.76 -25.64 -19.91
C LEU A 150 -3.97 -25.26 -21.18
N LEU A 151 -3.14 -24.21 -21.10
CA LEU A 151 -2.30 -23.79 -22.22
C LEU A 151 -1.14 -24.77 -22.45
N ASP A 152 -0.47 -25.23 -21.40
CA ASP A 152 0.56 -26.27 -21.50
C ASP A 152 -0.02 -27.56 -22.12
N ASP A 153 -1.14 -28.05 -21.60
CA ASP A 153 -1.87 -29.22 -22.11
C ASP A 153 -2.35 -29.02 -23.56
N MET A 154 -2.56 -27.78 -24.00
CA MET A 154 -2.93 -27.46 -25.37
C MET A 154 -1.72 -27.53 -26.30
N PHE A 155 -0.55 -27.03 -25.90
CA PHE A 155 0.67 -27.06 -26.72
C PHE A 155 1.34 -28.43 -26.78
N ASP A 156 1.13 -29.28 -25.78
CA ASP A 156 1.57 -30.69 -25.82
C ASP A 156 0.68 -31.58 -26.72
N ASP A 157 -0.50 -31.09 -27.09
CA ASP A 157 -1.45 -31.78 -27.97
C ASP A 157 -1.13 -31.52 -29.45
N ALA A 158 -1.18 -32.58 -30.27
CA ALA A 158 -0.98 -32.47 -31.72
C ALA A 158 -2.05 -31.59 -32.40
N GLY A 159 -3.18 -31.34 -31.72
CA GLY A 159 -4.25 -30.48 -32.18
C GLY A 159 -3.89 -28.99 -32.25
N VAL A 160 -2.85 -28.50 -31.56
CA VAL A 160 -2.51 -27.06 -31.56
C VAL A 160 -2.10 -26.55 -32.94
N ASP A 161 -1.43 -27.38 -33.74
CA ASP A 161 -1.01 -27.03 -35.10
C ASP A 161 -2.21 -26.86 -36.06
N SER A 162 -3.38 -27.39 -35.68
CA SER A 162 -4.63 -27.22 -36.44
C SER A 162 -5.35 -25.89 -36.14
N LEU A 163 -4.98 -25.19 -35.06
CA LEU A 163 -5.54 -23.89 -34.74
C LEU A 163 -5.07 -22.81 -35.74
N PRO A 164 -5.93 -21.82 -36.05
CA PRO A 164 -5.53 -20.65 -36.81
C PRO A 164 -4.32 -19.95 -36.18
N GLU A 165 -3.44 -19.38 -37.02
CA GLU A 165 -2.22 -18.67 -36.56
C GLU A 165 -2.51 -17.64 -35.48
N LYS A 166 -3.58 -16.87 -35.65
CA LYS A 166 -4.08 -15.92 -34.65
C LYS A 166 -4.36 -16.54 -33.29
N MET A 167 -5.11 -17.65 -33.23
CA MET A 167 -5.42 -18.32 -31.97
C MET A 167 -4.16 -18.90 -31.30
N ARG A 168 -3.21 -19.41 -32.10
CA ARG A 168 -1.92 -19.85 -31.58
C ARG A 168 -1.10 -18.70 -31.01
N ALA A 169 -1.05 -17.57 -31.70
CA ALA A 169 -0.35 -16.38 -31.23
C ALA A 169 -0.97 -15.83 -29.93
N GLU A 170 -2.30 -15.76 -29.86
CA GLU A 170 -3.03 -15.40 -28.63
C GLU A 170 -2.73 -16.37 -27.48
N ALA A 171 -2.68 -17.68 -27.75
CA ALA A 171 -2.34 -18.69 -26.77
C ALA A 171 -0.89 -18.56 -26.25
N TYR A 172 0.07 -18.35 -27.16
CA TYR A 172 1.47 -18.11 -26.80
C TYR A 172 1.60 -16.85 -25.94
N THR A 173 0.98 -15.74 -26.34
CA THR A 173 1.01 -14.49 -25.58
C THR A 173 0.36 -14.64 -24.21
N LEU A 174 -0.77 -15.34 -24.10
CA LEU A 174 -1.39 -15.62 -22.80
C LEU A 174 -0.54 -16.54 -21.92
N ARG A 175 0.07 -17.57 -22.48
CA ARG A 175 0.96 -18.46 -21.72
C ARG A 175 2.19 -17.70 -21.22
N ALA A 176 2.74 -16.82 -22.06
CA ALA A 176 3.85 -15.93 -21.72
C ALA A 176 3.56 -15.02 -20.52
N THR A 177 2.34 -14.48 -20.40
CA THR A 177 1.99 -13.60 -19.26
C THR A 177 1.78 -14.35 -17.95
N LEU A 178 1.51 -15.66 -17.99
CA LEU A 178 1.18 -16.48 -16.82
C LEU A 178 2.38 -17.26 -16.27
N GLN A 179 3.37 -17.56 -17.10
CA GLN A 179 4.50 -18.40 -16.71
C GLN A 179 5.58 -17.63 -15.93
N ALA A 180 6.18 -18.30 -14.96
CA ALA A 180 7.25 -17.72 -14.12
C ALA A 180 8.65 -17.80 -14.77
N ASP A 181 8.86 -18.74 -15.70
CA ASP A 181 10.14 -18.91 -16.39
C ASP A 181 10.31 -17.85 -17.47
N ALA A 182 11.28 -16.95 -17.26
CA ALA A 182 11.46 -15.80 -18.14
C ALA A 182 11.99 -16.19 -19.54
N GLU A 183 12.75 -17.27 -19.68
CA GLU A 183 13.26 -17.69 -20.99
C GLU A 183 12.12 -18.28 -21.82
N LYS A 184 11.27 -19.09 -21.19
CA LYS A 184 10.07 -19.63 -21.85
C LYS A 184 9.06 -18.54 -22.20
N ALA A 185 8.84 -17.56 -21.32
CA ALA A 185 7.99 -16.40 -21.61
C ALA A 185 8.45 -15.65 -22.85
N LEU A 186 9.75 -15.38 -22.95
CA LEU A 186 10.32 -14.69 -24.10
C LEU A 186 10.22 -15.50 -25.39
N ALA A 187 10.40 -16.82 -25.31
CA ALA A 187 10.22 -17.72 -26.46
C ALA A 187 8.77 -17.69 -26.96
N ASP A 188 7.79 -17.73 -26.05
CA ASP A 188 6.37 -17.67 -26.40
C ASP A 188 6.00 -16.31 -27.01
N TYR A 189 6.42 -15.19 -26.41
CA TYR A 189 6.19 -13.88 -27.01
C TYR A 189 6.81 -13.76 -28.41
N GLN A 190 8.01 -14.31 -28.61
CA GLN A 190 8.66 -14.32 -29.92
C GLN A 190 7.87 -15.17 -30.93
N ALA A 191 7.39 -16.34 -30.53
CA ALA A 191 6.55 -17.20 -31.37
C ALA A 191 5.24 -16.49 -31.77
N ALA A 192 4.59 -15.78 -30.83
CA ALA A 192 3.39 -14.99 -31.13
C ALA A 192 3.66 -13.88 -32.16
N ILE A 193 4.78 -13.15 -32.01
CA ILE A 193 5.19 -12.09 -32.94
C ILE A 193 5.57 -12.65 -34.32
N GLU A 194 6.13 -13.85 -34.40
CA GLU A 194 6.44 -14.51 -35.67
C GLU A 194 5.20 -14.99 -36.41
N LEU A 195 4.17 -15.44 -35.67
CA LEU A 195 2.88 -15.83 -36.23
C LEU A 195 2.06 -14.62 -36.69
N GLU A 196 2.08 -13.52 -35.94
CA GLU A 196 1.35 -12.29 -36.28
C GLU A 196 2.28 -11.06 -36.21
N PRO A 197 3.17 -10.86 -37.20
CA PRO A 197 4.14 -9.76 -37.19
C PRO A 197 3.46 -8.39 -37.31
N ASP A 198 2.24 -8.35 -37.87
CA ASP A 198 1.46 -7.13 -38.02
C ASP A 198 0.62 -6.77 -36.78
N GLU A 199 0.50 -7.70 -35.81
CA GLU A 199 -0.28 -7.49 -34.59
C GLU A 199 0.61 -6.92 -33.47
N VAL A 200 0.45 -5.63 -33.19
CA VAL A 200 1.28 -4.91 -32.21
C VAL A 200 1.06 -5.36 -30.77
N ASN A 201 -0.09 -5.96 -30.45
CA ASN A 201 -0.43 -6.34 -29.08
C ASN A 201 0.56 -7.37 -28.50
N HIS A 202 1.14 -8.24 -29.32
CA HIS A 202 2.16 -9.20 -28.87
C HIS A 202 3.47 -8.50 -28.48
N ARG A 203 3.87 -7.46 -29.24
CA ARG A 203 5.03 -6.61 -28.89
C ARG A 203 4.76 -5.75 -27.66
N LEU A 204 3.54 -5.21 -27.53
CA LEU A 204 3.14 -4.46 -26.33
C LEU A 204 3.22 -5.33 -25.07
N ALA A 205 2.74 -6.57 -25.15
CA ALA A 205 2.81 -7.52 -24.03
C ALA A 205 4.26 -7.87 -23.67
N ARG A 206 5.13 -8.13 -24.67
CA ARG A 206 6.55 -8.40 -24.42
C ARG A 206 7.30 -7.19 -23.87
N ALA A 207 6.99 -5.98 -24.32
CA ALA A 207 7.58 -4.77 -23.78
C ALA A 207 7.25 -4.57 -22.30
N GLU A 208 6.00 -4.82 -21.90
CA GLU A 208 5.60 -4.77 -20.49
C GLU A 208 6.31 -5.84 -19.66
N PHE A 209 6.46 -7.06 -20.20
CA PHE A 209 7.26 -8.11 -19.58
C PHE A 209 8.72 -7.68 -19.39
N TYR A 210 9.37 -7.14 -20.41
CA TYR A 210 10.73 -6.60 -20.30
C TYR A 210 10.83 -5.49 -19.25
N ARG A 211 9.84 -4.59 -19.18
CA ARG A 211 9.78 -3.51 -18.18
C ARG A 211 9.72 -4.06 -16.76
N GLN A 212 8.89 -5.08 -16.51
CA GLN A 212 8.79 -5.77 -15.21
C GLN A 212 10.12 -6.45 -14.84
N GLN A 213 10.82 -7.02 -15.82
CA GLN A 213 12.16 -7.61 -15.66
C GLN A 213 13.30 -6.56 -15.60
N LYS A 214 12.99 -5.25 -15.57
CA LYS A 214 13.95 -4.14 -15.60
C LYS A 214 14.89 -4.12 -16.82
N LYS A 215 14.52 -4.82 -17.90
CA LYS A 215 15.17 -4.81 -19.21
C LYS A 215 14.63 -3.65 -20.05
N LEU A 216 14.93 -2.44 -19.59
CA LEU A 216 14.25 -1.23 -20.07
C LEU A 216 14.62 -0.86 -21.52
N ASP A 217 15.81 -1.22 -22.00
CA ASP A 217 16.23 -0.94 -23.37
C ASP A 217 15.54 -1.87 -24.38
N GLU A 218 15.39 -3.16 -24.04
CA GLU A 218 14.62 -4.12 -24.83
C GLU A 218 13.13 -3.77 -24.86
N ALA A 219 12.57 -3.34 -23.71
CA ALA A 219 11.20 -2.82 -23.64
C ALA A 219 11.01 -1.61 -24.56
N ALA A 220 11.95 -0.65 -24.52
CA ALA A 220 11.91 0.54 -25.37
C ALA A 220 11.98 0.18 -26.86
N ALA A 221 12.81 -0.79 -27.25
CA ALA A 221 12.93 -1.25 -28.64
C ALA A 221 11.62 -1.83 -29.18
N ASP A 222 10.91 -2.65 -28.38
CA ASP A 222 9.61 -3.18 -28.79
C ASP A 222 8.56 -2.07 -28.91
N ILE A 223 8.51 -1.12 -27.99
CA ILE A 223 7.56 0.00 -28.06
C ILE A 223 7.88 0.96 -29.21
N ASP A 224 9.15 1.21 -29.51
CA ASP A 224 9.55 2.00 -30.66
C ASP A 224 9.13 1.32 -31.98
N ALA A 225 9.21 -0.02 -32.05
CA ALA A 225 8.67 -0.78 -33.19
C ALA A 225 7.14 -0.65 -33.29
N VAL A 226 6.42 -0.73 -32.17
CA VAL A 226 4.96 -0.53 -32.13
C VAL A 226 4.59 0.87 -32.63
N ILE A 227 5.25 1.92 -32.15
CA ILE A 227 4.98 3.31 -32.55
C ILE A 227 5.37 3.57 -34.00
N ALA A 228 6.45 2.95 -34.49
CA ALA A 228 6.84 3.06 -35.89
C ALA A 228 5.79 2.43 -36.83
N GLN A 229 5.19 1.32 -36.41
CA GLN A 229 4.13 0.63 -37.17
C GLN A 229 2.76 1.32 -37.02
N GLN A 230 2.44 1.81 -35.82
CA GLN A 230 1.18 2.48 -35.50
C GLN A 230 1.45 3.82 -34.78
N PRO A 231 1.74 4.91 -35.53
CA PRO A 231 2.06 6.22 -34.94
C PRO A 231 0.92 6.91 -34.16
N GLU A 232 -0.29 6.35 -34.25
CA GLU A 232 -1.49 6.83 -33.55
C GLU A 232 -1.90 5.91 -32.39
N ASN A 233 -1.05 4.94 -32.02
CA ASN A 233 -1.30 4.04 -30.90
C ASN A 233 -1.04 4.74 -29.55
N ALA A 234 -2.10 5.26 -28.93
CA ALA A 234 -2.03 5.93 -27.63
C ALA A 234 -1.45 5.02 -26.52
N GLY A 235 -1.76 3.72 -26.55
CA GLY A 235 -1.26 2.74 -25.59
C GLY A 235 0.26 2.56 -25.67
N GLY A 236 0.82 2.54 -26.87
CA GLY A 236 2.27 2.49 -27.09
C GLY A 236 2.98 3.70 -26.50
N TYR A 237 2.45 4.92 -26.68
CA TYR A 237 3.00 6.12 -26.05
C TYR A 237 2.88 6.11 -24.52
N LEU A 238 1.79 5.55 -23.97
CA LEU A 238 1.63 5.39 -22.51
C LEU A 238 2.69 4.44 -21.93
N ILE A 239 2.91 3.27 -22.55
CA ILE A 239 3.94 2.33 -22.09
C ILE A 239 5.35 2.93 -22.31
N LYS A 240 5.57 3.63 -23.42
CA LYS A 240 6.83 4.37 -23.67
C LYS A 240 7.15 5.31 -22.51
N ALA A 241 6.16 6.08 -22.05
CA ALA A 241 6.35 6.98 -20.92
C ALA A 241 6.70 6.26 -19.63
N GLN A 242 6.05 5.12 -19.34
CA GLN A 242 6.36 4.31 -18.17
C GLN A 242 7.80 3.78 -18.21
N ILE A 243 8.25 3.28 -19.37
CA ILE A 243 9.64 2.83 -19.56
C ILE A 243 10.62 3.98 -19.38
N LEU A 244 10.36 5.15 -19.98
CA LEU A 244 11.22 6.33 -19.87
C LEU A 244 11.30 6.84 -18.42
N ARG A 245 10.19 6.84 -17.68
CA ARG A 245 10.18 7.15 -16.25
C ARG A 245 11.04 6.16 -15.48
N ASP A 246 10.89 4.86 -15.74
CA ASP A 246 11.66 3.81 -15.05
C ASP A 246 13.17 3.90 -15.41
N GLN A 247 13.53 4.52 -16.56
CA GLN A 247 14.90 4.89 -16.95
C GLN A 247 15.39 6.21 -16.34
N GLY A 248 14.55 6.94 -15.59
CA GLY A 248 14.86 8.27 -15.05
C GLY A 248 14.78 9.43 -16.06
N LYS A 249 14.30 9.17 -17.29
CA LYS A 249 14.13 10.17 -18.35
C LYS A 249 12.78 10.86 -18.24
N VAL A 250 12.61 11.63 -17.17
CA VAL A 250 11.30 12.20 -16.78
C VAL A 250 10.73 13.15 -17.84
N ASP A 251 11.54 14.02 -18.44
CA ASP A 251 11.03 14.98 -19.43
C ASP A 251 10.61 14.29 -20.75
N ASP A 252 11.33 13.24 -21.17
CA ASP A 252 10.93 12.42 -22.32
C ASP A 252 9.64 11.64 -22.03
N ALA A 253 9.47 11.16 -20.78
CA ALA A 253 8.24 10.51 -20.34
C ALA A 253 7.04 11.47 -20.40
N LEU A 254 7.21 12.72 -19.96
CA LEU A 254 6.18 13.76 -20.08
C LEU A 254 5.80 14.01 -21.54
N ALA A 255 6.78 14.09 -22.46
CA ALA A 255 6.52 14.27 -23.89
C ALA A 255 5.75 13.09 -24.51
N ALA A 256 6.08 11.86 -24.10
CA ALA A 256 5.33 10.67 -24.52
C ALA A 256 3.89 10.67 -23.98
N LEU A 257 3.67 11.08 -22.72
CA LEU A 257 2.34 11.21 -22.14
C LEU A 257 1.51 12.33 -22.79
N ASP A 258 2.14 13.45 -23.16
CA ASP A 258 1.49 14.51 -23.93
C ASP A 258 0.94 13.94 -25.24
N ARG A 259 1.76 13.15 -25.96
CA ARG A 259 1.31 12.48 -27.18
C ARG A 259 0.19 11.48 -26.94
N ALA A 260 0.28 10.66 -25.88
CA ALA A 260 -0.77 9.73 -25.51
C ALA A 260 -2.10 10.45 -25.20
N SER A 261 -2.05 11.57 -24.48
CA SER A 261 -3.24 12.37 -24.14
C SER A 261 -3.86 13.07 -25.35
N GLN A 262 -3.06 13.47 -26.36
CA GLN A 262 -3.57 14.02 -27.61
C GLN A 262 -4.30 12.96 -28.45
N LEU A 263 -3.78 11.73 -28.47
CA LEU A 263 -4.36 10.60 -29.21
C LEU A 263 -5.61 10.04 -28.53
N ALA A 264 -5.65 10.06 -27.20
CA ALA A 264 -6.77 9.56 -26.40
C ALA A 264 -7.17 10.58 -25.31
N PRO A 265 -7.85 11.69 -25.67
CA PRO A 265 -8.14 12.78 -24.73
C PRO A 265 -9.10 12.41 -23.60
N ASN A 266 -9.89 11.34 -23.78
CA ASN A 266 -10.81 10.80 -22.77
C ASN A 266 -10.22 9.61 -21.99
N ALA A 267 -8.94 9.29 -22.18
CA ALA A 267 -8.27 8.29 -21.36
C ALA A 267 -7.71 8.95 -20.08
N PRO A 268 -8.04 8.47 -18.88
CA PRO A 268 -7.54 9.07 -17.63
C PRO A 268 -6.05 8.80 -17.39
N SER A 269 -5.53 7.66 -17.85
CA SER A 269 -4.18 7.18 -17.51
C SER A 269 -3.04 8.15 -17.88
N PRO A 270 -3.01 8.79 -19.07
CA PRO A 270 -1.98 9.76 -19.40
C PRO A 270 -1.94 10.95 -18.45
N TYR A 271 -3.10 11.50 -18.07
CA TYR A 271 -3.19 12.62 -17.13
C TYR A 271 -2.75 12.20 -15.72
N GLN A 272 -3.18 11.03 -15.25
CA GLN A 272 -2.77 10.52 -13.94
C GLN A 272 -1.24 10.38 -13.84
N GLN A 273 -0.62 9.76 -14.86
CA GLN A 273 0.83 9.58 -14.89
C GLN A 273 1.59 10.91 -14.98
N ARG A 274 1.09 11.90 -15.73
CA ARG A 274 1.67 13.25 -15.75
C ARG A 274 1.56 13.94 -14.39
N GLY A 275 0.42 13.80 -13.72
CA GLY A 275 0.20 14.33 -12.37
C GLY A 275 1.19 13.75 -11.36
N GLU A 276 1.42 12.43 -11.39
CA GLU A 276 2.42 11.77 -10.57
C GLU A 276 3.85 12.30 -10.84
N LEU A 277 4.22 12.45 -12.12
CA LEU A 277 5.53 12.99 -12.49
C LEU A 277 5.73 14.45 -12.06
N TYR A 278 4.71 15.30 -12.23
CA TYR A 278 4.79 16.68 -11.76
C TYR A 278 4.90 16.78 -10.24
N ARG A 279 4.20 15.92 -9.50
CA ARG A 279 4.33 15.86 -8.04
C ARG A 279 5.73 15.44 -7.61
N LEU A 280 6.34 14.46 -8.29
CA LEU A 280 7.74 14.05 -8.03
C LEU A 280 8.76 15.17 -8.32
N LYS A 281 8.45 16.07 -9.26
CA LYS A 281 9.25 17.27 -9.56
C LYS A 281 8.95 18.46 -8.64
N ASP A 282 8.09 18.29 -7.64
CA ASP A 282 7.56 19.37 -6.78
C ASP A 282 6.84 20.49 -7.57
N GLU A 283 6.38 20.19 -8.79
CA GLU A 283 5.58 21.08 -9.63
C GLU A 283 4.08 20.93 -9.27
N LEU A 284 3.76 21.14 -7.98
CA LEU A 284 2.46 20.80 -7.38
C LEU A 284 1.24 21.40 -8.09
N PRO A 285 1.23 22.68 -8.55
CA PRO A 285 0.11 23.22 -9.30
C PRO A 285 -0.19 22.45 -10.59
N LYS A 286 0.84 22.00 -11.31
CA LYS A 286 0.65 21.20 -12.53
C LYS A 286 0.13 19.80 -12.19
N ALA A 287 0.59 19.21 -11.09
CA ALA A 287 0.06 17.93 -10.63
C ALA A 287 -1.44 18.02 -10.34
N ILE A 288 -1.86 19.06 -9.63
CA ILE A 288 -3.28 19.35 -9.32
C ILE A 288 -4.11 19.50 -10.60
N ASP A 289 -3.61 20.22 -11.60
CA ASP A 289 -4.29 20.40 -12.89
C ASP A 289 -4.49 19.07 -13.62
N GLU A 290 -3.45 18.22 -13.69
CA GLU A 290 -3.55 16.92 -14.36
C GLU A 290 -4.48 15.95 -13.62
N PHE A 291 -4.45 15.88 -12.28
CA PHE A 291 -5.42 15.08 -11.53
C PHE A 291 -6.84 15.62 -11.66
N SER A 292 -7.01 16.94 -11.78
CA SER A 292 -8.32 17.55 -12.05
C SER A 292 -8.86 17.13 -13.42
N ARG A 293 -8.01 16.95 -14.44
CA ARG A 293 -8.43 16.39 -15.74
C ARG A 293 -8.88 14.94 -15.64
N VAL A 294 -8.21 14.12 -14.82
CA VAL A 294 -8.68 12.74 -14.54
C VAL A 294 -10.10 12.78 -13.99
N LEU A 295 -10.38 13.69 -13.05
CA LEU A 295 -11.70 13.83 -12.43
C LEU A 295 -12.76 14.48 -13.35
N GLN A 296 -12.34 15.25 -14.36
CA GLN A 296 -13.27 15.71 -15.41
C GLN A 296 -13.74 14.55 -16.29
N VAL A 297 -12.83 13.63 -16.63
CA VAL A 297 -13.12 12.45 -17.45
C VAL A 297 -13.84 11.36 -16.63
N GLN A 298 -13.42 11.17 -15.39
CA GLN A 298 -13.94 10.16 -14.47
C GLN A 298 -14.19 10.76 -13.07
N PRO A 299 -15.36 11.40 -12.83
CA PRO A 299 -15.65 12.14 -11.60
C PRO A 299 -15.55 11.33 -10.29
N GLY A 300 -15.74 10.02 -10.35
CA GLY A 300 -15.66 9.12 -9.18
C GLY A 300 -14.31 8.40 -9.04
N ASN A 301 -13.25 8.85 -9.72
CA ASN A 301 -11.95 8.20 -9.61
C ASN A 301 -11.31 8.49 -8.23
N LEU A 302 -11.43 7.53 -7.31
CA LEU A 302 -10.91 7.66 -5.94
C LEU A 302 -9.39 7.86 -5.90
N VAL A 303 -8.64 7.20 -6.80
CA VAL A 303 -7.18 7.33 -6.88
C VAL A 303 -6.78 8.76 -7.24
N ALA A 304 -7.47 9.38 -8.19
CA ALA A 304 -7.22 10.76 -8.57
C ALA A 304 -7.62 11.77 -7.47
N LEU A 305 -8.70 11.52 -6.73
CA LEU A 305 -9.06 12.33 -5.56
C LEU A 305 -7.98 12.25 -4.46
N VAL A 306 -7.48 11.05 -4.14
CA VAL A 306 -6.39 10.88 -3.16
C VAL A 306 -5.14 11.62 -3.62
N HIS A 307 -4.69 11.41 -4.86
CA HIS A 307 -3.47 12.06 -5.34
C HIS A 307 -3.60 13.58 -5.47
N ARG A 308 -4.78 14.10 -5.84
CA ARG A 308 -5.02 15.55 -5.84
C ARG A 308 -5.07 16.10 -4.42
N GLY A 309 -5.67 15.39 -3.47
CA GLY A 309 -5.65 15.72 -2.04
C GLY A 309 -4.24 15.77 -1.46
N GLU A 310 -3.38 14.80 -1.81
CA GLU A 310 -1.95 14.80 -1.46
C GLU A 310 -1.21 16.01 -2.06
N ALA A 311 -1.48 16.33 -3.33
CA ALA A 311 -0.87 17.48 -3.99
C ALA A 311 -1.37 18.82 -3.39
N TYR A 312 -2.65 18.92 -3.02
CA TYR A 312 -3.20 20.05 -2.30
C TYR A 312 -2.56 20.22 -0.91
N LEU A 313 -2.37 19.13 -0.16
CA LEU A 313 -1.67 19.14 1.14
C LEU A 313 -0.25 19.69 1.00
N ALA A 314 0.52 19.14 0.06
CA ALA A 314 1.88 19.60 -0.22
C ALA A 314 1.90 21.08 -0.66
N ASN A 315 0.88 21.51 -1.42
CA ASN A 315 0.74 22.91 -1.87
C ASN A 315 0.08 23.82 -0.82
N LYS A 316 -0.09 23.34 0.42
CA LYS A 316 -0.70 24.05 1.56
C LYS A 316 -2.17 24.49 1.35
N GLN A 317 -2.86 23.87 0.41
CA GLN A 317 -4.29 24.07 0.10
C GLN A 317 -5.16 23.09 0.91
N TYR A 318 -5.16 23.27 2.22
CA TYR A 318 -5.70 22.26 3.14
C TYR A 318 -7.22 22.07 3.05
N ASN A 319 -7.98 23.08 2.66
CA ASN A 319 -9.45 22.97 2.56
C ASN A 319 -9.85 22.15 1.32
N GLU A 320 -9.18 22.37 0.20
CA GLU A 320 -9.35 21.62 -1.03
C GLU A 320 -8.93 20.16 -0.84
N ALA A 321 -7.82 19.92 -0.11
CA ALA A 321 -7.42 18.58 0.28
C ALA A 321 -8.51 17.87 1.10
N LEU A 322 -9.03 18.52 2.16
CA LEU A 322 -10.11 17.95 2.97
C LEU A 322 -11.36 17.63 2.15
N ALA A 323 -11.76 18.49 1.21
CA ALA A 323 -12.92 18.25 0.36
C ALA A 323 -12.75 16.99 -0.52
N ASP A 324 -11.58 16.80 -1.13
CA ASP A 324 -11.29 15.60 -1.92
C ASP A 324 -11.24 14.35 -1.04
N ILE A 325 -10.62 14.44 0.14
CA ILE A 325 -10.51 13.33 1.09
C ILE A 325 -11.89 12.93 1.66
N GLU A 326 -12.77 13.90 1.95
CA GLU A 326 -14.15 13.64 2.36
C GLU A 326 -14.95 12.93 1.28
N ALA A 327 -14.76 13.31 0.00
CA ALA A 327 -15.38 12.60 -1.12
C ALA A 327 -14.89 11.14 -1.21
N VAL A 328 -13.62 10.89 -0.93
CA VAL A 328 -13.07 9.52 -0.87
C VAL A 328 -13.68 8.72 0.29
N LEU A 329 -13.69 9.28 1.50
CA LEU A 329 -14.23 8.62 2.70
C LEU A 329 -15.74 8.36 2.62
N LYS A 330 -16.48 9.14 1.82
CA LYS A 330 -17.90 8.88 1.57
C LYS A 330 -18.13 7.56 0.82
N GLU A 331 -17.27 7.23 -0.14
CA GLU A 331 -17.37 6.02 -0.96
C GLU A 331 -16.59 4.84 -0.35
N ALA A 332 -15.48 5.11 0.33
CA ALA A 332 -14.64 4.14 1.01
C ALA A 332 -14.39 4.56 2.48
N PRO A 333 -15.36 4.34 3.38
CA PRO A 333 -15.30 4.84 4.76
C PRO A 333 -14.15 4.28 5.61
N ASP A 334 -13.60 3.12 5.25
CA ASP A 334 -12.56 2.44 6.00
C ASP A 334 -11.15 2.62 5.38
N LEU A 335 -11.00 3.51 4.39
CA LEU A 335 -9.72 3.68 3.68
C LEU A 335 -8.69 4.40 4.56
N ALA A 336 -7.78 3.61 5.15
CA ALA A 336 -6.73 4.09 6.05
C ALA A 336 -5.91 5.29 5.51
N VAL A 337 -5.53 5.26 4.23
CA VAL A 337 -4.79 6.37 3.58
C VAL A 337 -5.59 7.68 3.64
N ALA A 338 -6.90 7.63 3.43
CA ALA A 338 -7.74 8.84 3.46
C ALA A 338 -7.88 9.40 4.89
N HIS A 339 -8.02 8.55 5.91
CA HIS A 339 -7.99 8.96 7.30
C HIS A 339 -6.65 9.63 7.69
N GLY A 340 -5.53 9.05 7.28
CA GLY A 340 -4.20 9.61 7.53
C GLY A 340 -4.02 11.00 6.90
N LEU A 341 -4.42 11.16 5.63
CA LEU A 341 -4.39 12.45 4.95
C LEU A 341 -5.34 13.47 5.59
N ARG A 342 -6.53 13.05 6.05
CA ARG A 342 -7.47 13.92 6.77
C ARG A 342 -6.85 14.44 8.06
N ALA A 343 -6.27 13.55 8.86
CA ALA A 343 -5.59 13.92 10.10
C ALA A 343 -4.42 14.89 9.83
N GLN A 344 -3.64 14.66 8.77
CA GLN A 344 -2.55 15.56 8.36
C GLN A 344 -3.06 16.95 7.95
N ALA A 345 -4.16 17.00 7.18
CA ALA A 345 -4.76 18.27 6.77
C ALA A 345 -5.32 19.05 7.96
N LEU A 346 -5.97 18.37 8.91
CA LEU A 346 -6.45 18.95 10.17
C LEU A 346 -5.29 19.50 11.01
N ALA A 347 -4.23 18.71 11.20
CA ALA A 347 -3.05 19.13 11.94
C ALA A 347 -2.38 20.36 11.29
N SER A 348 -2.29 20.39 9.96
CA SER A 348 -1.72 21.52 9.20
C SER A 348 -2.56 22.80 9.28
N GLN A 349 -3.86 22.68 9.59
CA GLN A 349 -4.74 23.81 9.94
C GLN A 349 -4.71 24.16 11.43
N ASN A 350 -3.80 23.57 12.21
CA ASN A 350 -3.72 23.71 13.67
C ASN A 350 -5.00 23.22 14.40
N ARG A 351 -5.79 22.35 13.75
CA ARG A 351 -6.97 21.67 14.34
C ARG A 351 -6.52 20.38 15.02
N LEU A 352 -5.56 20.51 15.93
CA LEU A 352 -4.86 19.38 16.56
C LEU A 352 -5.79 18.42 17.33
N PRO A 353 -6.81 18.87 18.08
CA PRO A 353 -7.72 17.94 18.75
C PRO A 353 -8.45 17.00 17.78
N GLU A 354 -8.90 17.52 16.65
CA GLU A 354 -9.60 16.75 15.61
C GLU A 354 -8.61 15.80 14.89
N ALA A 355 -7.39 16.26 14.61
CA ALA A 355 -6.34 15.42 14.03
C ALA A 355 -5.92 14.26 14.96
N ILE A 356 -5.87 14.51 16.27
CA ILE A 356 -5.56 13.49 17.29
C ILE A 356 -6.68 12.46 17.35
N GLU A 357 -7.94 12.88 17.40
CA GLU A 357 -9.08 11.95 17.41
C GLU A 357 -9.07 11.04 16.17
N GLU A 358 -8.87 11.65 15.00
CA GLU A 358 -8.77 10.93 13.73
C GLU A 358 -7.62 9.92 13.71
N MET A 359 -6.41 10.37 14.09
CA MET A 359 -5.22 9.52 14.08
C MET A 359 -5.28 8.43 15.16
N GLN A 360 -5.93 8.68 16.30
CA GLN A 360 -6.16 7.69 17.33
C GLN A 360 -7.06 6.55 16.82
N GLN A 361 -8.17 6.90 16.18
CA GLN A 361 -9.08 5.91 15.58
C GLN A 361 -8.36 5.07 14.51
N LEU A 362 -7.57 5.73 13.65
CA LEU A 362 -6.76 5.04 12.65
C LEU A 362 -5.71 4.11 13.27
N ALA A 363 -4.93 4.60 14.22
CA ALA A 363 -3.88 3.81 14.88
C ALA A 363 -4.43 2.60 15.67
N ASP A 364 -5.68 2.66 16.12
CA ASP A 364 -6.34 1.55 16.80
C ASP A 364 -7.01 0.56 15.84
N SER A 365 -7.44 0.99 14.64
CA SER A 365 -8.01 0.09 13.63
C SER A 365 -6.94 -0.72 12.88
N VAL A 366 -5.71 -0.20 12.78
CA VAL A 366 -4.56 -0.87 12.15
C VAL A 366 -3.35 -0.90 13.11
N PRO A 367 -3.41 -1.69 14.21
CA PRO A 367 -2.42 -1.63 15.29
C PRO A 367 -1.00 -2.01 14.87
N ASP A 368 -0.84 -2.77 13.78
CA ASP A 368 0.46 -3.20 13.25
C ASP A 368 1.17 -2.10 12.43
N GLN A 369 0.44 -1.05 12.02
CA GLN A 369 0.99 0.10 11.30
C GLN A 369 1.48 1.16 12.30
N LEU A 370 2.67 0.91 12.86
CA LEU A 370 3.24 1.68 13.97
C LEU A 370 3.51 3.15 13.61
N GLU A 371 3.64 3.48 12.32
CA GLU A 371 3.79 4.84 11.80
C GLU A 371 2.64 5.75 12.24
N TYR A 372 1.40 5.24 12.28
CA TYR A 372 0.24 6.03 12.73
C TYR A 372 0.31 6.32 14.23
N ARG A 373 0.79 5.38 15.04
CA ARG A 373 1.04 5.61 16.48
C ARG A 373 2.16 6.63 16.71
N MET A 374 3.19 6.61 15.89
CA MET A 374 4.26 7.61 15.91
C MET A 374 3.74 9.00 15.55
N GLN A 375 2.93 9.12 14.49
CA GLN A 375 2.31 10.38 14.10
C GLN A 375 1.35 10.91 15.17
N LEU A 376 0.56 10.04 15.81
CA LEU A 376 -0.28 10.38 16.95
C LEU A 376 0.53 10.98 18.10
N ALA A 377 1.66 10.37 18.45
CA ALA A 377 2.54 10.87 19.50
C ALA A 377 3.06 12.28 19.18
N LEU A 378 3.43 12.53 17.92
CA LEU A 378 3.82 13.86 17.44
C LEU A 378 2.66 14.87 17.55
N TYR A 379 1.45 14.50 17.16
CA TYR A 379 0.28 15.39 17.31
C TYR A 379 0.00 15.72 18.78
N HIS A 380 0.15 14.76 19.68
CA HIS A 380 0.09 15.03 21.12
C HIS A 380 1.18 16.02 21.55
N LEU A 381 2.43 15.86 21.12
CA LEU A 381 3.50 16.83 21.42
C LEU A 381 3.17 18.24 20.91
N TYR A 382 2.71 18.37 19.66
CA TYR A 382 2.29 19.66 19.10
C TYR A 382 1.12 20.28 19.86
N ASN A 383 0.21 19.45 20.38
CA ASN A 383 -0.92 19.88 21.20
C ASN A 383 -0.55 20.05 22.69
N LYS A 384 0.76 20.06 23.02
CA LYS A 384 1.29 20.20 24.38
C LYS A 384 0.76 19.12 25.34
N GLN A 385 0.65 17.89 24.84
CA GLN A 385 0.20 16.66 25.53
C GLN A 385 1.34 15.63 25.66
N PRO A 386 2.43 15.95 26.38
CA PRO A 386 3.60 15.08 26.45
C PRO A 386 3.32 13.75 27.15
N ARG A 387 2.37 13.66 28.10
CA ARG A 387 2.05 12.40 28.78
C ARG A 387 1.36 11.40 27.85
N GLU A 388 0.46 11.89 27.01
CA GLU A 388 -0.20 11.11 25.98
C GLU A 388 0.78 10.68 24.88
N ALA A 389 1.72 11.57 24.51
CA ALA A 389 2.81 11.23 23.60
C ALA A 389 3.71 10.11 24.17
N ILE A 390 4.08 10.18 25.47
CA ILE A 390 4.83 9.12 26.15
C ILE A 390 4.09 7.77 26.06
N ALA A 391 2.78 7.76 26.29
CA ALA A 391 1.97 6.54 26.20
C ALA A 391 1.95 5.98 24.76
N ALA A 392 1.81 6.84 23.76
CA ALA A 392 1.83 6.43 22.35
C ALA A 392 3.20 5.86 21.93
N TYR A 393 4.30 6.53 22.26
CA TYR A 393 5.65 6.02 21.98
C TYR A 393 5.96 4.72 22.72
N THR A 394 5.48 4.57 23.96
CA THR A 394 5.66 3.34 24.74
C THR A 394 5.09 2.13 24.02
N LYS A 395 3.89 2.25 23.43
CA LYS A 395 3.28 1.17 22.64
C LYS A 395 4.13 0.79 21.43
N VAL A 396 4.77 1.75 20.76
CA VAL A 396 5.68 1.49 19.63
C VAL A 396 6.95 0.77 20.09
N ILE A 397 7.52 1.18 21.22
CA ILE A 397 8.72 0.55 21.79
C ILE A 397 8.42 -0.91 22.19
N GLU A 398 7.26 -1.16 22.79
CA GLU A 398 6.82 -2.50 23.16
C GLU A 398 6.57 -3.39 21.93
N ALA A 399 5.84 -2.89 20.93
CA ALA A 399 5.51 -3.64 19.71
C ALA A 399 6.75 -4.01 18.89
N THR A 400 7.78 -3.17 18.93
CA THR A 400 9.02 -3.42 18.19
C THR A 400 9.98 -4.34 18.95
N ALA A 401 9.76 -4.65 20.24
CA ALA A 401 10.70 -5.40 21.07
C ALA A 401 11.07 -6.77 20.47
N GLY A 402 12.35 -6.96 20.14
CA GLY A 402 12.87 -8.20 19.55
C GLY A 402 12.69 -8.36 18.02
N GLY A 403 12.17 -7.35 17.33
CA GLY A 403 12.03 -7.37 15.86
C GLY A 403 13.34 -7.18 15.08
N GLY A 404 13.26 -7.36 13.75
CA GLY A 404 14.36 -7.19 12.79
C GLY A 404 14.79 -5.72 12.58
N ASP A 405 15.54 -5.44 11.52
CA ASP A 405 16.16 -4.11 11.32
C ASP A 405 15.14 -2.98 11.18
N ASP A 406 14.00 -3.19 10.50
CA ASP A 406 12.93 -2.20 10.40
C ASP A 406 12.35 -1.83 11.77
N ALA A 407 12.16 -2.84 12.63
CA ALA A 407 11.68 -2.64 14.00
C ALA A 407 12.72 -1.91 14.87
N LYS A 408 14.03 -2.06 14.61
CA LYS A 408 15.07 -1.28 15.32
C LYS A 408 14.98 0.20 14.96
N SER A 409 14.79 0.53 13.68
CA SER A 409 14.65 1.91 13.22
C SER A 409 13.42 2.58 13.84
N GLN A 410 12.27 1.91 13.84
CA GLN A 410 11.05 2.40 14.48
C GLN A 410 11.24 2.56 16.01
N ARG A 411 11.89 1.59 16.68
CA ARG A 411 12.18 1.67 18.12
C ARG A 411 13.10 2.84 18.45
N PHE A 412 14.13 3.06 17.64
CA PHE A 412 15.06 4.18 17.80
C PHE A 412 14.30 5.52 17.76
N LEU A 413 13.47 5.74 16.75
CA LEU A 413 12.67 6.95 16.62
C LEU A 413 11.69 7.12 17.80
N ALA A 414 11.07 6.03 18.26
CA ALA A 414 10.14 6.06 19.38
C ALA A 414 10.83 6.37 20.72
N LEU A 415 12.01 5.79 20.97
CA LEU A 415 12.82 6.09 22.16
C LEU A 415 13.24 7.55 22.18
N ARG A 416 13.75 8.07 21.05
CA ARG A 416 14.12 9.48 20.94
C ARG A 416 12.91 10.41 21.18
N GLY A 417 11.79 10.14 20.53
CA GLY A 417 10.56 10.93 20.71
C GLY A 417 10.01 10.86 22.13
N ARG A 418 10.10 9.70 22.79
CA ARG A 418 9.69 9.54 24.20
C ARG A 418 10.64 10.24 25.16
N ALA A 419 11.95 10.24 24.88
CA ALA A 419 12.93 10.99 25.65
C ALA A 419 12.62 12.50 25.60
N ASP A 420 12.37 13.05 24.42
CA ASP A 420 11.98 14.46 24.24
C ASP A 420 10.65 14.75 24.99
N ALA A 421 9.69 13.82 24.96
CA ALA A 421 8.44 13.94 25.71
C ALA A 421 8.64 13.89 27.25
N HIS A 422 9.60 13.09 27.73
CA HIS A 422 10.00 13.05 29.13
C HIS A 422 10.66 14.37 29.58
N LEU A 423 11.50 14.98 28.73
CA LEU A 423 12.06 16.30 28.99
C LEU A 423 10.97 17.36 29.12
N ASN A 424 9.93 17.33 28.28
CA ASN A 424 8.80 18.28 28.37
C ASN A 424 8.03 18.22 29.70
N ILE A 425 8.08 17.11 30.44
CA ILE A 425 7.49 16.98 31.78
C ILE A 425 8.51 17.10 32.91
N GLY A 426 9.77 17.43 32.59
CA GLY A 426 10.87 17.54 33.55
C GLY A 426 11.41 16.21 34.07
N ASP A 427 11.06 15.07 33.47
CA ASP A 427 11.55 13.75 33.86
C ASP A 427 12.88 13.42 33.16
N HIS A 428 13.94 14.13 33.57
CA HIS A 428 15.24 14.00 32.93
C HIS A 428 15.86 12.60 33.11
N ARG A 429 15.50 11.90 34.20
CA ARG A 429 15.99 10.53 34.45
C ARG A 429 15.41 9.55 33.43
N ALA A 430 14.10 9.60 33.17
CA ALA A 430 13.49 8.75 32.15
C ALA A 430 13.99 9.10 30.75
N ALA A 431 14.18 10.40 30.46
CA ALA A 431 14.77 10.83 29.19
C ALA A 431 16.17 10.25 28.97
N VAL A 432 17.04 10.28 29.99
CA VAL A 432 18.37 9.64 29.93
C VAL A 432 18.27 8.15 29.65
N ALA A 433 17.38 7.42 30.34
CA ALA A 433 17.22 5.99 30.11
C ALA A 433 16.81 5.66 28.66
N ASP A 434 15.91 6.47 28.08
CA ASP A 434 15.50 6.31 26.69
C ASP A 434 16.62 6.65 25.71
N PHE A 435 17.39 7.72 25.96
CA PHE A 435 18.56 8.04 25.13
C PHE A 435 19.64 6.96 25.20
N GLU A 436 19.89 6.38 26.37
CA GLU A 436 20.84 5.27 26.53
C GLU A 436 20.47 4.05 25.68
N GLU A 437 19.18 3.73 25.58
CA GLU A 437 18.70 2.67 24.69
C GLU A 437 18.74 3.10 23.22
N ALA A 438 18.40 4.36 22.91
CA ALA A 438 18.41 4.86 21.54
C ALA A 438 19.81 4.79 20.92
N ILE A 439 20.85 5.26 21.61
CA ILE A 439 22.22 5.25 21.08
C ILE A 439 22.82 3.85 20.94
N LYS A 440 22.22 2.81 21.55
CA LYS A 440 22.61 1.41 21.29
C LYS A 440 22.10 0.94 19.92
N LEU A 441 20.99 1.51 19.44
CA LEU A 441 20.39 1.18 18.15
C LEU A 441 21.05 1.97 17.02
N ASP A 442 21.29 3.26 17.23
CA ASP A 442 22.06 4.11 16.32
C ASP A 442 23.15 4.89 17.09
N PRO A 443 24.39 4.36 17.13
CA PRO A 443 25.48 4.98 17.89
C PRO A 443 26.05 6.26 17.27
N LEU A 444 25.67 6.60 16.04
CA LEU A 444 26.23 7.73 15.30
C LEU A 444 25.19 8.82 15.00
N ASP A 445 23.93 8.67 15.41
CA ASP A 445 22.93 9.72 15.27
C ASP A 445 23.33 10.96 16.10
N SER A 446 23.73 12.02 15.41
CA SER A 446 24.22 13.25 16.04
C SER A 446 23.16 13.93 16.89
N GLY A 447 21.88 13.79 16.54
CA GLY A 447 20.76 14.38 17.28
C GLY A 447 20.55 13.71 18.64
N ALA A 448 20.46 12.39 18.68
CA ALA A 448 20.32 11.62 19.91
C ALA A 448 21.54 11.79 20.82
N LEU A 449 22.76 11.75 20.26
CA LEU A 449 24.00 11.99 21.01
C LEU A 449 24.03 13.41 21.60
N ASN A 450 23.64 14.42 20.82
CA ASN A 450 23.57 15.81 21.28
C ASN A 450 22.55 15.99 22.41
N ASN A 451 21.30 15.54 22.21
CA ASN A 451 20.25 15.72 23.22
C ASN A 451 20.58 14.99 24.52
N PHE A 452 21.15 13.78 24.42
CA PHE A 452 21.59 13.04 25.59
C PHE A 452 22.72 13.78 26.32
N ALA A 453 23.74 14.25 25.59
CA ALA A 453 24.83 15.02 26.17
C ALA A 453 24.35 16.31 26.84
N TRP A 454 23.38 16.99 26.23
CA TRP A 454 22.77 18.21 26.77
C TRP A 454 22.14 17.93 28.13
N VAL A 455 21.26 16.93 28.23
CA VAL A 455 20.59 16.58 29.49
C VAL A 455 21.60 16.22 30.58
N LEU A 456 22.65 15.46 30.26
CA LEU A 456 23.71 15.13 31.21
C LEU A 456 24.54 16.34 31.66
N ALA A 457 24.62 17.40 30.86
CA ALA A 457 25.36 18.62 31.20
C ALA A 457 24.51 19.64 31.95
N THR A 458 23.24 19.81 31.56
CA THR A 458 22.43 20.98 31.94
C THR A 458 21.28 20.66 32.88
N SER A 459 21.01 19.37 33.15
CA SER A 459 19.93 18.96 34.06
C SER A 459 20.01 19.70 35.42
N PRO A 460 18.90 20.20 35.98
CA PRO A 460 18.89 20.79 37.30
C PRO A 460 19.07 19.72 38.39
N ASP A 461 18.92 18.44 38.04
CA ASP A 461 18.97 17.31 38.95
C ASP A 461 20.39 16.75 39.01
N ASP A 462 21.02 16.87 40.18
CA ASP A 462 22.43 16.53 40.41
C ASP A 462 22.76 15.06 40.13
N ASP A 463 21.79 14.18 40.34
CA ASP A 463 21.88 12.73 40.13
C ASP A 463 21.75 12.32 38.65
N VAL A 464 21.26 13.21 37.79
CA VAL A 464 21.23 13.02 36.34
C VAL A 464 22.52 13.52 35.70
N ARG A 465 23.16 14.57 36.25
CA ARG A 465 24.31 15.20 35.61
C ARG A 465 25.55 14.32 35.62
N ASP A 466 26.20 14.23 34.46
CA ASP A 466 27.52 13.61 34.28
C ASP A 466 28.29 14.38 33.19
N GLY A 467 29.04 15.40 33.61
CA GLY A 467 29.80 16.25 32.70
C GLY A 467 30.86 15.50 31.87
N LYS A 468 31.46 14.43 32.41
CA LYS A 468 32.47 13.66 31.66
C LYS A 468 31.82 12.89 30.52
N ARG A 469 30.69 12.23 30.82
CA ARG A 469 29.93 11.50 29.82
C ARG A 469 29.30 12.45 28.80
N ALA A 470 28.82 13.62 29.24
CA ALA A 470 28.33 14.67 28.36
C ALA A 470 29.39 15.10 27.33
N ILE A 471 30.64 15.36 27.76
CA ILE A 471 31.74 15.72 26.85
C ILE A 471 32.00 14.60 25.83
N GLU A 472 32.02 13.33 26.26
CA GLU A 472 32.25 12.20 25.36
C GLU A 472 31.18 12.13 24.25
N LEU A 473 29.91 12.20 24.64
CA LEU A 473 28.78 12.12 23.72
C LEU A 473 28.70 13.36 22.81
N ALA A 474 28.89 14.56 23.35
CA ALA A 474 28.90 15.80 22.57
C ALA A 474 30.07 15.84 21.58
N THR A 475 31.23 15.29 21.95
CA THR A 475 32.38 15.18 21.03
C THR A 475 32.04 14.27 19.85
N LYS A 476 31.46 13.09 20.10
CA LYS A 476 30.99 12.18 19.04
C LYS A 476 29.94 12.85 18.15
N ALA A 477 28.99 13.57 18.73
CA ALA A 477 27.99 14.33 17.98
C ALA A 477 28.65 15.40 17.09
N CYS A 478 29.65 16.12 17.60
CA CYS A 478 30.40 17.10 16.82
C CYS A 478 31.17 16.45 15.66
N GLU A 479 31.84 15.33 15.91
CA GLU A 479 32.57 14.56 14.88
C GLU A 479 31.64 14.08 13.76
N ALA A 480 30.44 13.60 14.12
CA ALA A 480 29.45 13.12 13.14
C ALA A 480 28.94 14.21 12.17
N VAL A 481 29.09 15.49 12.53
CA VAL A 481 28.66 16.64 11.70
C VAL A 481 29.84 17.53 11.28
N ASP A 482 31.07 17.04 11.37
CA ASP A 482 32.29 17.78 11.04
C ASP A 482 32.39 19.15 11.74
N TYR A 483 31.86 19.24 12.96
CA TYR A 483 31.81 20.45 13.79
C TYR A 483 31.07 21.63 13.12
N GLN A 484 30.15 21.37 12.17
CA GLN A 484 29.42 22.39 11.41
C GLN A 484 28.07 22.80 12.02
N GLN A 485 27.71 22.30 13.20
CA GLN A 485 26.42 22.59 13.84
C GLN A 485 26.58 23.40 15.13
N PRO A 486 26.16 24.69 15.16
CA PRO A 486 26.32 25.56 16.33
C PRO A 486 25.73 25.00 17.63
N HIS A 487 24.52 24.42 17.57
CA HIS A 487 23.86 23.88 18.76
C HIS A 487 24.63 22.70 19.37
N ILE A 488 25.29 21.87 18.55
CA ILE A 488 26.11 20.75 19.05
C ILE A 488 27.42 21.25 19.69
N LEU A 489 28.01 22.31 19.14
CA LEU A 489 29.17 22.97 19.74
C LEU A 489 28.81 23.59 21.11
N SER A 490 27.62 24.17 21.24
CA SER A 490 27.12 24.66 22.52
C SER A 490 26.99 23.52 23.54
N THR A 491 26.42 22.38 23.16
CA THR A 491 26.32 21.20 24.05
C THR A 491 27.69 20.73 24.54
N LEU A 492 28.71 20.73 23.67
CA LEU A 492 30.09 20.42 24.08
C LEU A 492 30.63 21.43 25.10
N ALA A 493 30.31 22.71 24.93
CA ALA A 493 30.65 23.76 25.90
C ALA A 493 29.96 23.54 27.26
N ALA A 494 28.68 23.16 27.25
CA ALA A 494 27.92 22.84 28.47
C ALA A 494 28.56 21.67 29.23
N GLY A 495 29.00 20.62 28.53
CA GLY A 495 29.72 19.50 29.13
C GLY A 495 31.02 19.94 29.83
N TYR A 496 31.82 20.80 29.20
CA TYR A 496 33.02 21.36 29.83
C TYR A 496 32.69 22.23 31.05
N ALA A 497 31.64 23.06 30.96
CA ALA A 497 31.17 23.87 32.08
C ALA A 497 30.73 23.00 33.28
N GLU A 498 30.08 21.87 33.03
CA GLU A 498 29.68 20.93 34.09
C GLU A 498 30.89 20.32 34.82
N THR A 499 31.99 20.06 34.11
CA THR A 499 33.23 19.60 34.74
C THR A 499 34.02 20.70 35.45
N GLY A 500 33.59 21.95 35.33
CA GLY A 500 34.29 23.13 35.87
C GLY A 500 35.41 23.68 34.98
N ASP A 501 35.61 23.13 33.78
CA ASP A 501 36.59 23.63 32.79
C ASP A 501 35.98 24.80 31.99
N PHE A 502 35.85 25.95 32.66
CA PHE A 502 35.28 27.16 32.06
C PHE A 502 36.17 27.79 30.98
N ASP A 503 37.45 27.44 30.91
CA ASP A 503 38.33 27.87 29.81
C ASP A 503 37.87 27.23 28.51
N LYS A 504 37.69 25.90 28.50
CA LYS A 504 37.17 25.19 27.34
C LYS A 504 35.69 25.48 27.07
N ALA A 505 34.87 25.64 28.11
CA ALA A 505 33.47 26.01 27.92
C ALA A 505 33.33 27.32 27.13
N ARG A 506 34.11 28.34 27.48
CA ARG A 506 34.13 29.62 26.75
C ARG A 506 34.66 29.47 25.33
N GLU A 507 35.70 28.66 25.13
CA GLU A 507 36.24 28.39 23.79
C GLU A 507 35.17 27.80 22.85
N TRP A 508 34.51 26.72 23.28
CA TRP A 508 33.52 26.03 22.45
C TRP A 508 32.22 26.81 22.29
N SER A 509 31.77 27.50 23.34
CA SER A 509 30.59 28.37 23.27
C SER A 509 30.81 29.57 22.36
N GLN A 510 32.01 30.17 22.37
CA GLN A 510 32.37 31.22 21.41
C GLN A 510 32.38 30.69 19.97
N LYS A 511 32.93 29.49 19.73
CA LYS A 511 32.87 28.86 18.40
C LYS A 511 31.44 28.63 17.94
N ALA A 512 30.53 28.23 18.83
CA ALA A 512 29.11 28.07 18.52
C ALA A 512 28.49 29.39 18.05
N VAL A 513 28.70 30.47 18.81
CA VAL A 513 28.22 31.82 18.47
C VAL A 513 28.80 32.31 17.14
N ASP A 514 30.11 32.17 16.94
CA ASP A 514 30.80 32.62 15.73
C ASP A 514 30.33 31.85 14.49
N LEU A 515 30.18 30.52 14.62
CA LEU A 515 29.70 29.66 13.54
C LEU A 515 28.26 30.01 13.16
N PHE A 516 27.38 30.21 14.15
CA PHE A 516 25.99 30.60 13.90
C PHE A 516 25.94 31.95 13.16
N ALA A 517 26.69 32.95 13.64
CA ALA A 517 26.76 34.26 12.99
C ALA A 517 27.28 34.18 11.54
N ALA A 518 28.29 33.35 11.28
CA ALA A 518 28.83 33.13 9.94
C ALA A 518 27.82 32.46 9.00
N GLN A 519 27.04 31.49 9.50
CA GLN A 519 25.98 30.82 8.75
C GLN A 519 24.84 31.78 8.40
N GLN A 520 24.40 32.60 9.37
CA GLN A 520 23.36 33.61 9.14
C GLN A 520 23.77 34.68 8.13
N ALA A 521 25.05 35.07 8.11
CA ALA A 521 25.56 36.04 7.14
C ALA A 521 25.54 35.54 5.68
N GLN A 522 25.44 34.23 5.46
CA GLN A 522 25.39 33.60 4.13
C GLN A 522 23.95 33.34 3.66
N GLN A 523 22.94 33.51 4.52
CA GLN A 523 21.53 33.29 4.19
C GLN A 523 20.90 34.56 3.59
N GLU A 524 20.09 34.39 2.53
CA GLU A 524 19.29 35.49 1.97
C GLU A 524 18.21 35.94 2.98
N PRO A 525 17.85 37.24 3.02
CA PRO A 525 16.98 37.77 4.06
C PRO A 525 15.49 37.47 3.79
N GLU A 526 15.05 36.22 3.94
CA GLU A 526 13.62 35.86 4.04
C GLU A 526 13.33 34.77 5.07
N ASP A 527 12.09 34.78 5.60
CA ASP A 527 11.43 33.91 6.59
C ASP A 527 12.30 33.23 7.68
N GLY A 528 12.09 33.64 8.95
CA GLY A 528 12.72 33.01 10.12
C GLY A 528 13.61 33.92 10.96
N LYS A 529 13.71 35.22 10.64
CA LYS A 529 14.54 36.19 11.39
C LYS A 529 14.30 36.19 12.91
N ALA A 530 13.04 36.10 13.33
CA ALA A 530 12.70 36.06 14.76
C ALA A 530 13.29 34.81 15.45
N GLN A 531 13.18 33.64 14.81
CA GLN A 531 13.74 32.39 15.36
C GLN A 531 15.27 32.40 15.35
N ALA A 532 15.89 32.97 14.32
CA ALA A 532 17.34 33.13 14.27
C ALA A 532 17.86 34.11 15.35
N GLU A 533 17.11 35.17 15.64
CA GLU A 533 17.40 36.10 16.73
C GLU A 533 17.28 35.43 18.10
N ASP A 534 16.25 34.61 18.31
CA ASP A 534 16.06 33.86 19.57
C ASP A 534 17.25 32.89 19.81
N ILE A 535 17.64 32.11 18.80
CA ILE A 535 18.79 31.20 18.90
C ILE A 535 20.09 31.97 19.17
N ALA A 536 20.31 33.10 18.49
CA ALA A 536 21.49 33.93 18.74
C ALA A 536 21.54 34.44 20.18
N GLN A 537 20.39 34.84 20.75
CA GLN A 537 20.28 35.32 22.11
C GLN A 537 20.56 34.21 23.12
N GLU A 538 20.05 33.00 22.90
CA GLU A 538 20.31 31.84 23.75
C GLU A 538 21.79 31.47 23.79
N LEU A 539 22.42 31.31 22.62
CA LEU A 539 23.86 31.01 22.52
C LEU A 539 24.72 32.10 23.19
N ALA A 540 24.34 33.37 23.04
CA ALA A 540 25.01 34.49 23.70
C ALA A 540 24.81 34.46 25.23
N ALA A 541 23.62 34.12 25.71
CA ALA A 541 23.32 34.03 27.14
C ALA A 541 24.10 32.89 27.82
N GLU A 542 24.19 31.73 27.17
CA GLU A 542 25.04 30.62 27.61
C GLU A 542 26.50 31.06 27.72
N LEU A 543 27.03 31.72 26.69
CA LEU A 543 28.40 32.22 26.67
C LEU A 543 28.67 33.22 27.81
N GLU A 544 27.75 34.15 28.07
CA GLU A 544 27.87 35.09 29.18
C GLU A 544 27.82 34.38 30.54
N SER A 545 27.02 33.32 30.68
CA SER A 545 27.04 32.47 31.87
C SER A 545 28.42 31.84 32.09
N TYR A 546 29.02 31.28 31.03
CA TYR A 546 30.36 30.69 31.10
C TYR A 546 31.47 31.72 31.34
N LYS A 547 31.35 32.95 30.83
CA LYS A 547 32.24 34.08 31.18
C LYS A 547 32.17 34.44 32.66
N ALA A 548 31.03 34.22 33.30
CA ALA A 548 30.84 34.38 34.74
C ALA A 548 31.22 33.14 35.57
N ASN A 549 31.82 32.11 34.96
CA ASN A 549 32.12 30.80 35.56
C ASN A 549 30.87 30.13 36.19
N LYS A 550 29.72 30.26 35.53
CA LYS A 550 28.46 29.64 35.96
C LYS A 550 28.01 28.60 34.93
N PRO A 551 27.74 27.36 35.35
CA PRO A 551 27.24 26.35 34.44
C PRO A 551 25.78 26.65 34.07
N TRP A 552 25.37 26.27 32.86
CA TRP A 552 24.01 26.44 32.37
C TRP A 552 23.10 25.37 32.98
N ARG A 553 21.88 25.75 33.35
CA ARG A 553 20.87 24.86 33.92
C ARG A 553 19.53 25.13 33.28
N GLU A 554 18.89 24.09 32.79
CA GLU A 554 17.61 24.18 32.10
C GLU A 554 16.64 23.17 32.69
N ARG A 555 15.43 23.60 33.05
CA ARG A 555 14.32 22.70 33.35
C ARG A 555 13.19 22.98 32.38
N GLN A 556 12.92 22.04 31.50
CA GLN A 556 11.77 22.10 30.60
C GLN A 556 10.54 21.61 31.37
N THR A 557 9.51 22.44 31.51
CA THR A 557 8.22 22.03 32.08
C THR A 557 7.08 22.65 31.30
N VAL A 558 6.28 21.81 30.66
CA VAL A 558 4.95 22.18 30.18
C VAL A 558 3.99 22.00 31.36
N ASP A 559 3.42 23.09 31.87
CA ASP A 559 2.36 23.04 32.88
C ASP A 559 1.13 22.32 32.29
N GLN A 560 0.94 21.06 32.67
CA GLN A 560 -0.27 20.31 32.38
C GLN A 560 -0.97 19.91 33.69
N PRO A 561 -2.27 20.17 33.84
CA PRO A 561 -3.05 19.52 34.88
C PRO A 561 -3.10 18.01 34.59
N SER A 562 -2.60 17.19 35.52
CA SER A 562 -2.63 15.73 35.42
C SER A 562 -4.07 15.24 35.28
N THR A 563 -4.39 14.55 34.18
CA THR A 563 -5.69 13.86 33.99
C THR A 563 -5.71 12.46 34.59
N THR A 564 -4.57 11.98 35.09
CA THR A 564 -4.42 10.68 35.76
C THR A 564 -4.18 10.88 37.26
N PRO A 565 -4.94 10.22 38.15
CA PRO A 565 -4.70 10.32 39.59
C PRO A 565 -3.34 9.69 39.92
N GLU A 566 -2.56 10.42 40.72
CA GLU A 566 -1.25 10.02 41.23
C GLU A 566 -1.34 8.64 41.90
N PRO A 567 -0.44 7.68 41.60
CA PRO A 567 -0.48 6.39 42.26
C PRO A 567 -0.21 6.56 43.76
N ALA A 568 -1.06 5.95 44.59
CA ALA A 568 -0.96 6.05 46.03
C ALA A 568 0.45 5.64 46.52
N PRO A 569 1.03 6.37 47.49
CA PRO A 569 2.35 6.05 48.01
C PRO A 569 2.36 4.63 48.58
N PRO A 570 3.49 3.90 48.44
CA PRO A 570 3.59 2.52 48.91
C PRO A 570 3.32 2.45 50.42
N ALA A 571 2.49 1.49 50.82
CA ALA A 571 2.11 1.29 52.21
C ALA A 571 3.35 1.10 53.10
N GLU A 572 3.48 1.94 54.12
CA GLU A 572 4.51 1.80 55.16
C GLU A 572 4.42 0.41 55.80
N GLN A 573 5.51 -0.35 55.75
CA GLN A 573 5.63 -1.59 56.50
C GLN A 573 5.63 -1.28 58.00
N PRO A 574 4.84 -2.01 58.83
CA PRO A 574 4.79 -1.74 60.26
C PRO A 574 6.13 -2.06 60.92
N ALA A 575 6.72 -1.04 61.55
CA ALA A 575 7.94 -1.16 62.32
C ALA A 575 7.76 -2.13 63.51
N THR A 576 8.69 -3.07 63.65
CA THR A 576 8.81 -3.94 64.83
C THR A 576 9.17 -3.12 66.07
N PRO A 577 8.50 -3.30 67.22
CA PRO A 577 8.77 -2.51 68.41
C PRO A 577 10.04 -3.00 69.12
N SER A 578 11.00 -2.08 69.28
CA SER A 578 12.20 -2.26 70.10
C SER A 578 11.85 -2.18 71.59
N THR A 579 12.22 -3.20 72.34
CA THR A 579 12.14 -3.27 73.80
C THR A 579 13.29 -2.51 74.45
N ALA A 580 13.01 -1.42 75.15
CA ALA A 580 13.69 -0.96 76.38
C ALA A 580 13.21 0.45 76.75
N ASP A 581 12.30 0.57 77.72
CA ASP A 581 12.65 1.05 79.06
C ASP A 581 11.40 1.17 79.95
N ALA A 582 11.52 0.60 81.14
CA ALA A 582 10.50 0.58 82.17
C ALA A 582 10.50 1.89 82.99
N PRO A 583 9.34 2.31 83.55
CA PRO A 583 9.19 3.59 84.21
C PRO A 583 9.62 3.55 85.68
N ALA A 584 10.33 4.57 86.13
CA ALA A 584 10.43 4.92 87.54
C ALA A 584 9.18 5.75 87.94
N ASN A 585 8.55 5.32 89.03
CA ASN A 585 7.35 5.87 89.65
C ASN A 585 7.76 6.43 91.05
N PRO A 586 6.88 7.09 91.83
CA PRO A 586 6.39 8.47 91.74
C PRO A 586 6.68 9.27 93.06
N VAL A 587 5.84 10.26 93.39
CA VAL A 587 5.72 11.13 94.61
C VAL A 587 6.20 12.56 94.37
N GLY A 588 5.46 13.64 94.61
CA GLY A 588 4.13 13.86 95.20
C GLY A 588 3.95 15.35 95.54
N SER A 589 2.68 15.74 95.74
CA SER A 589 2.14 17.01 96.29
C SER A 589 2.00 18.21 95.35
#